data_AF-A0A6I8VZQ4-F1
#
_entry.id   AF-A0A6I8VZQ4-F1
#
_cell.length_a   1.000
_cell.length_b   1.000
_cell.length_c   1.000
_cell.angle_alpha   90.00
_cell.angle_beta   90.00
_cell.angle_gamma   90.00
#
_symmetry.space_group_name_H-M   'P 1'
#
loop_
_entity.id
_entity.type
_entity.pdbx_description
1 polymer ?
#
loop_
_entity_poly.entity_id
_entity_poly.type
_entity_poly.pdbx_seq_one_letter_code
_entity_poly.pdbx_strand_id
1 'polypeptide(L)'
;MPIVYYYLCFELNNNMALNGFVEFFQKGKTFRPKKRFAAGTIRYSLYKQAQASLQSGINLRQVVRLPPGENMNDWLAVHVVDFFNRINLIYGTVSEYCDESTCPTMSGGSRYEYLWADGEIYKKPVALPAQKYIEHLMDWIETQINNEALFPVSTGGAR
;
A
#
# COMPACT_ATOMS: atom_id res chain seq x y z
N MET A 1 6.77 2.67 -9.02
CA MET A 1 7.48 1.55 -9.67
C MET A 1 8.84 1.95 -10.25
N PRO A 2 9.06 3.14 -10.85
CA PRO A 2 10.40 3.54 -11.30
C PRO A 2 11.36 4.00 -10.18
N ILE A 3 10.82 4.57 -9.10
CA ILE A 3 11.62 5.16 -8.01
C ILE A 3 12.25 4.08 -7.11
N VAL A 4 11.51 3.01 -6.83
CA VAL A 4 11.99 1.86 -6.05
C VAL A 4 13.09 1.10 -6.80
N TYR A 5 13.01 1.05 -8.14
CA TYR A 5 14.05 0.45 -8.98
C TYR A 5 15.35 1.29 -9.01
N TYR A 6 15.23 2.61 -8.95
CA TYR A 6 16.38 3.51 -8.92
C TYR A 6 17.17 3.42 -7.61
N TYR A 7 16.48 3.25 -6.46
CA TYR A 7 17.15 3.01 -5.18
C TYR A 7 17.80 1.63 -5.11
N LEU A 8 17.16 0.57 -5.63
CA LEU A 8 17.75 -0.77 -5.66
C LEU A 8 19.00 -0.88 -6.54
N CYS A 9 19.10 -0.09 -7.62
CA CYS A 9 20.21 -0.19 -8.57
C CYS A 9 21.48 0.56 -8.10
N PHE A 10 21.34 1.56 -7.22
CA PHE A 10 22.46 2.40 -6.77
C PHE A 10 23.26 1.77 -5.60
N GLU A 11 22.71 0.78 -4.88
CA GLU A 11 23.37 0.17 -3.71
C GLU A 11 23.98 -1.24 -3.94
N LEU A 12 23.92 -1.79 -5.16
CA LEU A 12 24.48 -3.12 -5.49
C LEU A 12 26.02 -3.10 -5.67
N ASN A 13 26.77 -2.57 -4.70
CA ASN A 13 28.22 -2.73 -4.67
C ASN A 13 28.82 -3.03 -3.28
N ASN A 14 28.03 -3.50 -2.31
CA ASN A 14 28.57 -4.06 -1.08
C ASN A 14 27.80 -5.30 -0.62
N ASN A 15 28.57 -6.36 -0.36
CA ASN A 15 28.18 -7.75 -0.16
C ASN A 15 27.38 -8.04 1.14
N MET A 16 26.69 -7.05 1.72
CA MET A 16 25.96 -7.14 3.00
C MET A 16 24.43 -7.28 2.85
N ALA A 17 23.86 -7.05 1.66
CA ALA A 17 22.40 -7.01 1.47
C ALA A 17 21.71 -8.37 1.32
N LEU A 18 22.44 -9.44 0.97
CA LEU A 18 21.83 -10.75 0.68
C LEU A 18 21.24 -11.42 1.93
N ASN A 19 21.86 -11.22 3.09
CA ASN A 19 21.40 -11.80 4.36
C ASN A 19 20.09 -11.15 4.84
N GLY A 20 19.95 -9.83 4.69
CA GLY A 20 18.70 -9.11 5.00
C GLY A 20 17.55 -9.46 4.04
N PHE A 21 17.86 -9.75 2.77
CA PHE A 21 16.87 -10.20 1.79
C PHE A 21 16.36 -11.64 2.04
N VAL A 22 17.16 -12.49 2.67
CA VAL A 22 16.75 -13.85 3.10
C VAL A 22 15.95 -13.82 4.40
N GLU A 23 16.27 -12.92 5.34
CA GLU A 23 15.46 -12.67 6.54
C GLU A 23 14.08 -12.08 6.21
N PHE A 24 13.93 -11.36 5.10
CA PHE A 24 12.64 -10.84 4.60
C PHE A 24 11.62 -11.95 4.25
N PHE A 25 12.07 -13.12 3.80
CA PHE A 25 11.18 -14.28 3.62
C PHE A 25 10.80 -14.97 4.94
N GLN A 26 11.39 -14.56 6.06
CA GLN A 26 11.04 -15.01 7.40
C GLN A 26 10.19 -13.95 8.14
N LYS A 27 8.87 -14.01 7.92
CA LYS A 27 7.81 -13.44 8.79
C LYS A 27 7.74 -11.90 8.94
N GLY A 28 6.92 -11.28 8.09
CA GLY A 28 5.62 -10.74 8.51
C GLY A 28 5.55 -9.47 9.40
N LYS A 29 6.62 -8.73 9.62
CA LYS A 29 6.53 -7.42 10.29
C LYS A 29 6.00 -6.38 9.29
N THR A 30 4.80 -5.88 9.55
CA THR A 30 4.14 -4.82 8.78
C THR A 30 4.08 -3.59 9.68
N PHE A 31 4.16 -2.38 9.12
CA PHE A 31 4.09 -1.14 9.93
C PHE A 31 2.73 -1.02 10.64
N ARG A 32 1.63 -1.38 9.96
CA ARG A 32 0.27 -1.59 10.52
C ARG A 32 -0.18 -3.05 10.36
N PRO A 33 -1.07 -3.60 11.20
CA PRO A 33 -1.61 -4.95 10.99
C PRO A 33 -2.27 -5.13 9.62
N LYS A 34 -2.00 -6.26 8.94
CA LYS A 34 -2.57 -6.55 7.61
C LYS A 34 -4.10 -6.64 7.67
N LYS A 35 -4.79 -5.85 6.86
CA LYS A 35 -6.25 -5.94 6.69
C LYS A 35 -6.61 -7.17 5.87
N ARG A 36 -7.67 -7.88 6.27
CA ARG A 36 -8.13 -9.11 5.63
C ARG A 36 -9.60 -8.96 5.22
N PHE A 37 -9.94 -9.50 4.05
CA PHE A 37 -11.34 -9.64 3.65
C PHE A 37 -11.99 -10.79 4.43
N ALA A 38 -13.24 -10.60 4.84
CA ALA A 38 -14.00 -11.62 5.55
C ALA A 38 -14.25 -12.84 4.64
N ALA A 39 -13.94 -14.03 5.13
CA ALA A 39 -14.14 -15.27 4.38
C ALA A 39 -15.63 -15.46 4.02
N GLY A 40 -15.90 -15.90 2.79
CA GLY A 40 -17.26 -16.09 2.29
C GLY A 40 -17.91 -14.84 1.69
N THR A 41 -17.24 -13.69 1.65
CA THR A 41 -17.73 -12.48 0.96
C THR A 41 -17.35 -12.46 -0.52
N ILE A 42 -18.11 -11.70 -1.34
CA ILE A 42 -17.79 -11.46 -2.76
C ILE A 42 -16.39 -10.86 -2.93
N ARG A 43 -16.02 -9.91 -2.05
CA ARG A 43 -14.68 -9.31 -2.08
C ARG A 43 -13.58 -10.32 -1.78
N TYR A 44 -13.83 -11.29 -0.91
CA TYR A 44 -12.88 -12.37 -0.64
C TYR A 44 -12.70 -13.29 -1.84
N SER A 45 -13.76 -13.65 -2.58
CA SER A 45 -13.65 -14.42 -3.82
C SER A 45 -12.91 -13.64 -4.92
N LEU A 46 -13.24 -12.36 -5.09
CA LEU A 46 -12.56 -11.47 -6.04
C LEU A 46 -11.07 -11.33 -5.73
N TYR A 47 -10.72 -11.15 -4.46
CA TYR A 47 -9.32 -11.11 -4.02
C TYR A 47 -8.56 -12.39 -4.39
N LYS A 48 -9.15 -13.57 -4.11
CA LYS A 48 -8.55 -14.86 -4.46
C LYS A 48 -8.31 -15.00 -5.96
N GLN A 49 -9.30 -14.61 -6.76
CA GLN A 49 -9.20 -14.66 -8.22
C GLN A 49 -8.10 -13.74 -8.74
N ALA A 50 -8.08 -12.48 -8.30
CA ALA A 50 -7.03 -11.52 -8.66
C ALA A 50 -5.63 -12.04 -8.30
N GLN A 51 -5.48 -12.63 -7.12
CA GLN A 51 -4.21 -13.19 -6.66
C GLN A 51 -3.77 -14.39 -7.51
N ALA A 52 -4.67 -15.29 -7.85
CA ALA A 52 -4.38 -16.45 -8.69
C ALA A 52 -3.95 -16.03 -10.11
N SER A 53 -4.66 -15.07 -10.70
CA SER A 53 -4.32 -14.52 -12.02
C SER A 53 -2.95 -13.83 -12.03
N LEU A 54 -2.60 -13.09 -10.97
CA LEU A 54 -1.29 -12.44 -10.86
C LEU A 54 -0.15 -13.46 -10.73
N GLN A 55 -0.36 -14.55 -9.98
CA GLN A 55 0.63 -15.61 -9.77
C GLN A 55 0.88 -16.49 -11.00
N SER A 56 -0.05 -16.50 -11.96
CA SER A 56 0.04 -17.29 -13.19
C SER A 56 0.99 -16.73 -14.26
N GLY A 57 1.62 -15.56 -14.04
CA GLY A 57 2.58 -14.98 -15.00
C GLY A 57 1.95 -14.31 -16.23
N ILE A 58 0.63 -14.08 -16.22
CA ILE A 58 -0.11 -13.42 -17.29
C ILE A 58 0.29 -11.93 -17.40
N ASN A 59 0.10 -11.35 -18.59
CA ASN A 59 0.23 -9.92 -18.85
C ASN A 59 -0.58 -9.09 -17.83
N LEU A 60 0.11 -8.24 -17.05
CA LEU A 60 -0.51 -7.39 -16.02
C LEU A 60 -1.69 -6.56 -16.53
N ARG A 61 -1.64 -6.08 -17.78
CA ARG A 61 -2.73 -5.28 -18.36
C ARG A 61 -4.03 -6.07 -18.51
N GLN A 62 -3.96 -7.39 -18.61
CA GLN A 62 -5.15 -8.24 -18.67
C GLN A 62 -5.66 -8.52 -17.26
N VAL A 63 -4.77 -8.76 -16.30
CA VAL A 63 -5.12 -9.15 -14.91
C VAL A 63 -5.78 -8.00 -14.13
N VAL A 64 -5.45 -6.74 -14.45
CA VAL A 64 -6.05 -5.57 -13.77
C VAL A 64 -7.44 -5.18 -14.29
N ARG A 65 -7.91 -5.83 -15.37
CA ARG A 65 -9.23 -5.51 -15.94
C ARG A 65 -10.34 -5.99 -15.01
N LEU A 66 -11.41 -5.19 -14.93
CA LEU A 66 -12.64 -5.60 -14.28
C LEU A 66 -13.14 -6.92 -14.90
N PRO A 67 -13.34 -7.98 -14.10
CA PRO A 67 -13.89 -9.22 -14.62
C PRO A 67 -15.31 -9.03 -15.16
N PRO A 68 -15.72 -9.79 -16.20
CA PRO A 68 -17.07 -9.69 -16.74
C PRO A 68 -18.12 -10.04 -15.68
N GLY A 69 -19.15 -9.19 -15.55
CA GLY A 69 -20.25 -9.39 -14.61
C GLY A 69 -20.00 -8.87 -13.19
N GLU A 70 -18.81 -8.33 -12.90
CA GLU A 70 -18.46 -7.82 -11.57
C GLU A 70 -18.73 -6.31 -11.43
N ASN A 71 -18.94 -5.88 -10.18
CA ASN A 71 -19.12 -4.47 -9.88
C ASN A 71 -17.77 -3.74 -9.82
N MET A 72 -17.68 -2.59 -10.51
CA MET A 72 -16.45 -1.77 -10.54
C MET A 72 -16.01 -1.32 -9.14
N ASN A 73 -16.94 -0.92 -8.27
CA ASN A 73 -16.60 -0.41 -6.94
C ASN A 73 -16.06 -1.52 -6.04
N ASP A 74 -16.60 -2.74 -6.14
CA ASP A 74 -16.08 -3.89 -5.40
C ASP A 74 -14.71 -4.32 -5.91
N TRP A 75 -14.49 -4.26 -7.22
CA TRP A 75 -13.18 -4.51 -7.82
C TRP A 75 -12.13 -3.49 -7.36
N LEU A 76 -12.47 -2.20 -7.38
CA LEU A 76 -11.60 -1.14 -6.86
C LEU A 76 -11.35 -1.32 -5.36
N ALA A 77 -12.38 -1.63 -4.57
CA ALA A 77 -12.24 -1.83 -3.13
C ALA A 77 -11.27 -2.96 -2.79
N VAL A 78 -11.36 -4.09 -3.50
CA VAL A 78 -10.43 -5.21 -3.35
C VAL A 78 -9.00 -4.77 -3.65
N HIS A 79 -8.79 -4.04 -4.75
CA HIS A 79 -7.46 -3.58 -5.12
C HIS A 79 -6.90 -2.53 -4.17
N VAL A 80 -7.69 -1.57 -3.70
CA VAL A 80 -7.25 -0.54 -2.75
C VAL A 80 -6.72 -1.16 -1.46
N VAL A 81 -7.45 -2.13 -0.90
CA VAL A 81 -7.02 -2.82 0.33
C VAL A 81 -5.79 -3.70 0.07
N ASP A 82 -5.68 -4.36 -1.09
CA ASP A 82 -4.47 -5.12 -1.45
C ASP A 82 -3.25 -4.21 -1.59
N PHE A 83 -3.38 -3.06 -2.28
CA PHE A 83 -2.31 -2.09 -2.42
C PHE A 83 -1.88 -1.49 -1.08
N PHE A 84 -2.83 -1.10 -0.22
CA PHE A 84 -2.52 -0.61 1.12
C PHE A 84 -1.67 -1.62 1.91
N ASN A 85 -2.10 -2.88 1.93
CA ASN A 85 -1.37 -3.95 2.62
C ASN A 85 0.04 -4.18 2.06
N ARG A 86 0.21 -4.07 0.74
CA ARG A 86 1.52 -4.21 0.09
C ARG A 86 2.45 -3.04 0.37
N ILE A 87 1.94 -1.80 0.29
CA ILE A 87 2.72 -0.60 0.61
C ILE A 87 3.14 -0.64 2.08
N ASN A 88 2.25 -1.04 2.97
CA ASN A 88 2.52 -1.15 4.39
C ASN A 88 3.60 -2.21 4.72
N LEU A 89 3.65 -3.30 3.95
CA LEU A 89 4.76 -4.26 4.03
C LEU A 89 6.07 -3.66 3.54
N ILE A 90 6.06 -3.00 2.38
CA ILE A 90 7.26 -2.36 1.80
C ILE A 90 7.79 -1.27 2.72
N TYR A 91 6.92 -0.44 3.29
CA TYR A 91 7.35 0.64 4.18
C TYR A 91 8.00 0.08 5.45
N GLY A 92 7.48 -1.01 6.01
CA GLY A 92 8.07 -1.68 7.16
C GLY A 92 9.50 -2.21 6.94
N THR A 93 9.97 -2.36 5.69
CA THR A 93 11.36 -2.77 5.40
C THR A 93 12.33 -1.60 5.29
N VAL A 94 11.84 -0.37 5.13
CA VAL A 94 12.68 0.81 4.93
C VAL A 94 12.53 1.84 6.04
N SER A 95 11.51 1.70 6.90
CA SER A 95 11.17 2.68 7.93
C SER A 95 12.31 2.92 8.93
N GLU A 96 13.15 1.92 9.20
CA GLU A 96 14.28 2.06 10.12
C GLU A 96 15.42 2.94 9.59
N TYR A 97 15.46 3.19 8.27
CA TYR A 97 16.47 4.03 7.63
C TYR A 97 15.98 5.46 7.37
N CYS A 98 14.72 5.76 7.74
CA CYS A 98 14.09 7.03 7.45
C CYS A 98 13.63 7.69 8.75
N ASP A 99 14.42 8.65 9.22
CA ASP A 99 14.13 9.49 10.38
C ASP A 99 14.11 10.98 9.98
N GLU A 100 13.92 11.89 10.93
CA GLU A 100 13.88 13.33 10.63
C GLU A 100 15.22 13.90 10.13
N SER A 101 16.34 13.21 10.37
CA SER A 101 17.66 13.62 9.92
C SER A 101 17.98 13.12 8.50
N THR A 102 17.60 11.88 8.18
CA THR A 102 17.84 11.27 6.85
C THR A 102 16.74 11.67 5.85
N CYS A 103 15.52 11.87 6.33
CA CYS A 103 14.34 12.20 5.55
C CYS A 103 13.60 13.46 6.10
N PRO A 104 14.24 14.64 6.14
CA PRO A 104 13.67 15.84 6.79
C PRO A 104 12.40 16.39 6.09
N THR A 105 12.18 16.02 4.84
CA THR A 105 11.02 16.43 4.02
C THR A 105 10.49 15.27 3.21
N MET A 106 9.17 15.11 3.15
CA MET A 106 8.52 14.14 2.27
C MET A 106 8.68 14.55 0.79
N SER A 107 9.42 13.77 0.02
CA SER A 107 9.78 14.13 -1.36
C SER A 107 9.73 12.96 -2.34
N GLY A 108 9.53 13.28 -3.61
CA GLY A 108 9.56 12.37 -4.76
C GLY A 108 10.83 12.58 -5.58
N GLY A 109 11.99 12.41 -4.96
CA GLY A 109 13.27 12.87 -5.49
C GLY A 109 13.40 14.40 -5.38
N SER A 110 14.42 14.97 -6.03
CA SER A 110 14.75 16.40 -5.87
C SER A 110 13.75 17.39 -6.46
N ARG A 111 12.78 16.92 -7.26
CA ARG A 111 11.86 17.79 -8.01
C ARG A 111 10.50 17.98 -7.37
N TYR A 112 10.11 17.12 -6.44
CA TYR A 112 8.76 17.11 -5.91
C TYR A 112 8.80 17.01 -4.39
N GLU A 113 8.09 17.91 -3.74
CA GLU A 113 7.82 17.88 -2.31
C GLU A 113 6.34 17.65 -2.09
N TYR A 114 6.00 16.82 -1.09
CA TYR A 114 4.63 16.50 -0.73
C TYR A 114 4.28 17.17 0.61
N LEU A 115 3.22 17.96 0.61
CA LEU A 115 2.73 18.66 1.78
C LEU A 115 1.48 17.96 2.34
N TRP A 116 1.38 17.87 3.66
CA TRP A 116 0.26 17.22 4.32
C TRP A 116 -0.84 18.20 4.68
N ALA A 117 -2.09 17.81 4.48
CA ALA A 117 -3.27 18.47 5.01
C ALA A 117 -4.37 17.43 5.22
N ASP A 118 -4.97 17.41 6.42
CA ASP A 118 -6.10 16.54 6.75
C ASP A 118 -7.42 17.30 6.94
N GLY A 119 -7.38 18.64 6.91
CA GLY A 119 -8.54 19.50 7.10
C GLY A 119 -9.01 19.62 8.55
N GLU A 120 -8.42 18.87 9.48
CA GLU A 120 -8.76 18.88 10.90
C GLU A 120 -7.66 19.56 11.72
N ILE A 121 -6.52 18.87 11.88
CA ILE A 121 -5.34 19.34 12.60
C ILE A 121 -4.52 20.22 11.67
N TYR A 122 -4.22 19.72 10.47
CA TYR A 122 -3.46 20.41 9.44
C TYR A 122 -4.44 21.00 8.41
N LYS A 123 -5.00 22.16 8.73
CA LYS A 123 -5.97 22.87 7.87
C LYS A 123 -5.37 23.48 6.61
N LYS A 124 -4.05 23.69 6.59
CA LYS A 124 -3.29 24.17 5.43
C LYS A 124 -2.21 23.13 5.11
N PRO A 125 -1.77 23.02 3.85
CA PRO A 125 -0.64 22.17 3.48
C PRO A 125 0.61 22.55 4.27
N VAL A 126 1.18 21.59 5.00
CA VAL A 126 2.38 21.75 5.83
C VAL A 126 3.45 20.75 5.39
N ALA A 127 4.70 21.21 5.34
CA ALA A 127 5.85 20.33 5.10
C ALA A 127 6.09 19.48 6.35
N LEU A 128 6.18 18.16 6.15
CA LEU A 128 6.47 17.21 7.22
C LEU A 128 7.69 16.36 6.84
N PRO A 129 8.47 15.90 7.83
CA PRO A 129 9.41 14.81 7.65
C PRO A 129 8.73 13.59 7.03
N ALA A 130 9.45 12.85 6.19
CA ALA A 130 8.85 11.76 5.42
C ALA A 130 8.21 10.69 6.30
N GLN A 131 8.86 10.36 7.44
CA GLN A 131 8.31 9.41 8.40
C GLN A 131 6.94 9.85 8.93
N LYS A 132 6.84 11.08 9.46
CA LYS A 132 5.57 11.64 9.98
C LYS A 132 4.49 11.74 8.90
N TYR A 133 4.86 12.13 7.69
CA TYR A 133 3.93 12.17 6.57
C TYR A 133 3.34 10.79 6.29
N ILE A 134 4.20 9.75 6.21
CA ILE A 134 3.76 8.38 5.90
C ILE A 134 2.91 7.81 7.05
N GLU A 135 3.25 8.11 8.30
CA GLU A 135 2.43 7.75 9.47
C GLU A 135 1.01 8.33 9.34
N HIS A 136 0.87 9.64 9.11
CA HIS A 136 -0.42 10.29 8.92
C HIS A 136 -1.18 9.75 7.71
N LEU A 137 -0.47 9.49 6.59
CA LEU A 137 -1.07 8.91 5.39
C LEU A 137 -1.63 7.51 5.66
N MET A 138 -0.86 6.64 6.31
CA MET A 138 -1.28 5.28 6.60
C MET A 138 -2.48 5.25 7.55
N ASP A 139 -2.49 6.12 8.55
CA ASP A 139 -3.60 6.25 9.50
C ASP A 139 -4.86 6.76 8.79
N TRP A 140 -4.72 7.79 7.96
CA TRP A 140 -5.83 8.28 7.16
C TRP A 140 -6.40 7.19 6.25
N ILE A 141 -5.56 6.48 5.48
CA ILE A 141 -6.03 5.38 4.63
C ILE A 141 -6.74 4.31 5.47
N GLU A 142 -6.21 3.96 6.64
CA GLU A 142 -6.84 3.00 7.54
C GLU A 142 -8.24 3.46 7.99
N THR A 143 -8.44 4.75 8.30
CA THR A 143 -9.78 5.28 8.60
C THR A 143 -10.74 5.14 7.42
N GLN A 144 -10.27 5.35 6.19
CA GLN A 144 -11.12 5.28 5.00
C GLN A 144 -11.54 3.84 4.69
N ILE A 145 -10.60 2.89 4.70
CA ILE A 145 -10.88 1.49 4.36
C ILE A 145 -11.73 0.77 5.41
N ASN A 146 -11.71 1.25 6.66
CA ASN A 146 -12.57 0.72 7.74
C ASN A 146 -13.93 1.44 7.82
N ASN A 147 -14.14 2.53 7.07
CA ASN A 147 -15.40 3.24 7.07
C ASN A 147 -16.43 2.46 6.24
N GLU A 148 -17.40 1.81 6.89
CA GLU A 148 -18.43 1.00 6.24
C GLU A 148 -19.32 1.80 5.27
N ALA A 149 -19.43 3.12 5.45
CA ALA A 149 -20.17 3.97 4.52
C ALA A 149 -19.44 4.10 3.16
N LEU A 150 -18.11 4.00 3.16
CA LEU A 150 -17.26 4.04 1.96
C LEU A 150 -16.92 2.64 1.44
N PHE A 151 -16.65 1.70 2.35
CA PHE A 151 -16.26 0.31 2.09
C PHE A 151 -17.23 -0.67 2.77
N PRO A 152 -18.46 -0.81 2.27
CA PRO A 152 -19.49 -1.66 2.89
C PRO A 152 -19.06 -3.13 2.91
N VAL A 153 -19.27 -3.83 4.03
CA VAL A 153 -18.80 -5.21 4.25
C VAL A 153 -19.81 -6.29 3.83
N SER A 154 -21.08 -5.90 3.65
CA SER A 154 -22.20 -6.77 3.34
C SER A 154 -22.83 -6.40 1.99
N THR A 155 -22.67 -7.27 0.99
CA THR A 155 -23.50 -7.26 -0.23
C THR A 155 -24.78 -8.04 0.07
N GLY A 156 -25.61 -7.51 0.97
CA GLY A 156 -26.90 -8.10 1.37
C GLY A 156 -28.12 -7.30 0.93
N GLY A 157 -27.93 -6.19 0.21
CA GLY A 157 -29.02 -5.40 -0.36
C GLY A 157 -28.94 -5.47 -1.88
N ALA A 158 -29.96 -6.07 -2.49
CA ALA A 158 -30.20 -5.97 -3.92
C ALA A 158 -30.08 -4.50 -4.38
N ARG A 159 -29.31 -4.28 -5.45
CA ARG A 159 -29.54 -3.16 -6.36
C ARG A 159 -30.30 -3.68 -7.56
#